data_AF-A0A834AZM4-F1
#
_entry.id   AF-A0A834AZM4-F1
#
_cell.length_a   1.000
_cell.length_b   1.000
_cell.length_c   1.000
_cell.angle_alpha   90.00
_cell.angle_beta   90.00
_cell.angle_gamma   90.00
#
_symmetry.space_group_name_H-M   'P 1'
#
loop_
_entity.id
_entity.type
_entity.pdbx_description
1 polymer ?
#
loop_
_entity_poly.entity_id
_entity_poly.type
_entity_poly.pdbx_seq_one_letter_code
_entity_poly.pdbx_strand_id
1 'polypeptide(L)'
;MSDYENEDECWSALEGFRVKLVAVIDPARITPYLRQCKVLHPDDEEQVLSDPSLVTRKRRVGVLLDILQRTGHKGHVAFLESLELYYPQLYKKVTGKEPSRVFSMIIDASGESGLTQLLMSEVTKLQKKVQDLTALLSSKDDFIKELRVKDSLLRKHQERVQRLKEDCEACGRELKRCKDENYDLAMRLARQSEEKGAALMRNRDLQLEEARPDKGSPYIQVLEEDWRQALRDHQEQATAIFTLRKDLRQSEALRTRCSEEREVFELQCLALRKDCKMYKDRIEAILLQMEEVAIERDQAMSSREELHAQYARSLQDKDGLRKRVRELSERADELQLQLFQCEGRLLAAEGRLRQQQLEMLVLSSDLEDSSPRNSQELSIPRDLEEDAQLSDKGGPPDRESPEQPFEAMQKERLSLTPNGAGLSGGEPPEKERRRLKESFENYRRKRALRKLQHGTRQGEVDWENTTGSDNTDTEGS
;
A
#
# COMPACT_ATOMS: atom_id res chain seq x y z
N MET A 1 -24.29 -9.03 -51.89
CA MET A 1 -22.91 -8.49 -51.86
C MET A 1 -22.83 -7.09 -51.25
N SER A 2 -23.91 -6.50 -50.74
CA SER A 2 -23.94 -5.14 -50.16
C SER A 2 -23.60 -5.03 -48.67
N ASP A 3 -23.70 -6.12 -47.91
CA ASP A 3 -23.64 -6.02 -46.44
C ASP A 3 -22.20 -5.88 -45.91
N TYR A 4 -21.22 -6.50 -46.58
CA TYR A 4 -19.80 -6.42 -46.19
C TYR A 4 -19.17 -5.05 -46.49
N GLU A 5 -19.61 -4.35 -47.54
CA GLU A 5 -19.09 -3.02 -47.90
C GLU A 5 -19.51 -1.95 -46.87
N ASN A 6 -20.67 -2.13 -46.23
CA ASN A 6 -21.20 -1.19 -45.25
C ASN A 6 -20.56 -1.38 -43.84
N GLU A 7 -20.01 -2.55 -43.53
CA GLU A 7 -19.34 -2.83 -42.25
C GLU A 7 -17.96 -2.15 -42.14
N ASP A 8 -17.18 -2.18 -43.23
CA ASP A 8 -15.85 -1.56 -43.28
C ASP A 8 -15.91 -0.03 -43.28
N GLU A 9 -16.94 0.58 -43.88
CA GLU A 9 -17.14 2.03 -43.84
C GLU A 9 -17.42 2.55 -42.43
N CYS A 10 -18.19 1.81 -41.62
CA CYS A 10 -18.58 2.22 -40.26
C CYS A 10 -17.37 2.35 -39.32
N TRP A 11 -16.48 1.35 -39.31
CA TRP A 11 -15.27 1.38 -38.47
C TRP A 11 -14.20 2.33 -39.01
N SER A 12 -14.12 2.50 -40.34
CA SER A 12 -13.21 3.47 -40.96
C SER A 12 -13.50 4.91 -40.52
N ALA A 13 -14.78 5.27 -40.34
CA ALA A 13 -15.17 6.57 -39.81
C ALA A 13 -14.74 6.77 -38.34
N LEU A 14 -14.87 5.72 -37.50
CA LEU A 14 -14.43 5.73 -36.10
C LEU A 14 -12.91 5.82 -35.96
N GLU A 15 -12.16 5.22 -36.88
CA GLU A 15 -10.71 5.20 -36.87
C GLU A 15 -10.12 6.62 -36.98
N GLY A 16 -10.77 7.52 -37.72
CA GLY A 16 -10.44 8.96 -37.75
C GLY A 16 -10.53 9.67 -36.39
N PHE A 17 -11.28 9.10 -35.43
CA PHE A 17 -11.40 9.61 -34.07
C PHE A 17 -10.60 8.82 -33.03
N ARG A 18 -9.89 7.75 -33.42
CA ARG A 18 -9.21 6.81 -32.52
C ARG A 18 -8.36 7.50 -31.45
N VAL A 19 -7.55 8.49 -31.83
CA VAL A 19 -6.68 9.23 -30.89
C VAL A 19 -7.49 9.88 -29.76
N LYS A 20 -8.64 10.47 -30.09
CA LYS A 20 -9.54 11.12 -29.11
C LYS A 20 -10.27 10.08 -28.26
N LEU A 21 -10.78 9.02 -28.88
CA LEU A 21 -11.48 7.92 -28.19
C LEU A 21 -10.56 7.32 -27.13
N VAL A 22 -9.38 6.90 -27.54
CA VAL A 22 -8.35 6.28 -26.71
C VAL A 22 -7.85 7.20 -25.60
N ALA A 23 -7.83 8.52 -25.84
CA ALA A 23 -7.40 9.48 -24.85
C ALA A 23 -8.43 9.72 -23.74
N VAL A 24 -9.74 9.57 -24.00
CA VAL A 24 -10.82 10.00 -23.09
C VAL A 24 -11.49 8.82 -22.40
N ILE A 25 -11.66 7.69 -23.10
CA ILE A 25 -12.44 6.56 -22.63
C ILE A 25 -11.71 5.82 -21.51
N ASP A 26 -12.50 5.38 -20.52
CA ASP A 26 -12.09 4.41 -19.51
C ASP A 26 -12.77 3.07 -19.82
N PRO A 27 -12.01 2.02 -20.17
CA PRO A 27 -12.59 0.75 -20.58
C PRO A 27 -13.43 0.11 -19.47
N ALA A 28 -13.07 0.33 -18.19
CA ALA A 28 -13.83 -0.21 -17.05
C ALA A 28 -15.27 0.32 -16.95
N ARG A 29 -15.56 1.48 -17.57
CA ARG A 29 -16.90 2.06 -17.59
C ARG A 29 -17.80 1.46 -18.68
N ILE A 30 -17.24 1.02 -19.79
CA ILE A 30 -18.01 0.59 -20.98
C ILE A 30 -18.03 -0.93 -21.17
N THR A 31 -17.00 -1.65 -20.71
CA THR A 31 -16.88 -3.10 -20.84
C THR A 31 -18.06 -3.90 -20.25
N PRO A 32 -18.68 -3.52 -19.11
CA PRO A 32 -19.84 -4.24 -18.61
C PRO A 32 -21.05 -4.14 -19.54
N TYR A 33 -21.26 -2.97 -20.17
CA TYR A 33 -22.34 -2.75 -21.13
C TYR A 33 -22.09 -3.57 -22.42
N LEU A 34 -20.87 -3.53 -22.93
CA LEU A 34 -20.47 -4.27 -24.14
C LEU A 34 -20.59 -5.79 -23.96
N ARG A 35 -20.28 -6.31 -22.77
CA ARG A 35 -20.51 -7.71 -22.41
C ARG A 35 -22.00 -8.04 -22.40
N GLN A 36 -22.83 -7.15 -21.85
CA GLN A 36 -24.29 -7.34 -21.82
C GLN A 36 -24.90 -7.36 -23.23
N CYS A 37 -24.36 -6.54 -24.14
CA CYS A 37 -24.72 -6.55 -25.57
C CYS A 37 -24.16 -7.75 -26.35
N LYS A 38 -23.44 -8.67 -25.69
CA LYS A 38 -22.84 -9.87 -26.31
C LYS A 38 -21.85 -9.56 -27.44
N VAL A 39 -21.20 -8.39 -27.40
CA VAL A 39 -20.15 -7.99 -28.35
C VAL A 39 -18.74 -8.06 -27.76
N LEU A 40 -18.62 -8.40 -26.47
CA LEU A 40 -17.37 -8.57 -25.76
C LEU A 40 -17.43 -9.84 -24.91
N HIS A 41 -16.47 -10.75 -25.07
CA HIS A 41 -16.39 -11.97 -24.27
C HIS A 41 -15.85 -11.67 -22.86
N PRO A 42 -16.23 -12.42 -21.81
CA PRO A 42 -15.66 -12.25 -20.48
C PRO A 42 -14.12 -12.32 -20.45
N ASP A 43 -13.52 -13.20 -21.25
CA ASP A 43 -12.07 -13.33 -21.35
C ASP A 43 -11.42 -12.07 -21.97
N ASP A 44 -12.09 -11.47 -22.97
CA ASP A 44 -11.65 -10.22 -23.59
C ASP A 44 -11.77 -9.05 -22.61
N GLU A 45 -12.82 -9.01 -21.79
CA GLU A 45 -12.99 -8.03 -20.71
C GLU A 45 -11.87 -8.14 -19.67
N GLU A 46 -11.55 -9.35 -19.22
CA GLU A 46 -10.45 -9.59 -18.29
C GLU A 46 -9.10 -9.20 -18.90
N GLN A 47 -8.86 -9.53 -20.16
CA GLN A 47 -7.66 -9.11 -20.88
C GLN A 47 -7.55 -7.58 -20.92
N VAL A 48 -8.60 -6.86 -21.29
CA VAL A 48 -8.57 -5.39 -21.41
C VAL A 48 -8.37 -4.70 -20.04
N LEU A 49 -8.96 -5.24 -18.96
CA LEU A 49 -8.95 -4.62 -17.64
C LEU A 49 -7.75 -5.02 -16.77
N SER A 50 -7.31 -6.27 -16.88
CA SER A 50 -6.37 -6.88 -15.93
C SER A 50 -5.00 -7.19 -16.54
N ASP A 51 -4.83 -7.16 -17.87
CA ASP A 51 -3.53 -7.45 -18.50
C ASP A 51 -2.44 -6.45 -18.08
N PRO A 52 -1.37 -6.90 -17.41
CA PRO A 52 -0.24 -6.05 -17.00
C PRO A 52 0.51 -5.45 -18.19
N SER A 53 0.45 -6.08 -19.37
CA SER A 53 1.12 -5.61 -20.60
C SER A 53 0.50 -4.31 -21.12
N LEU A 54 -0.78 -4.06 -20.78
CA LEU A 54 -1.53 -2.87 -21.15
C LEU A 54 -1.38 -1.78 -20.08
N VAL A 55 -0.14 -1.32 -19.91
CA VAL A 55 0.27 -0.37 -18.84
C VAL A 55 -0.50 0.96 -18.88
N THR A 56 -0.89 1.41 -20.08
CA THR A 56 -1.61 2.69 -20.24
C THR A 56 -3.07 2.46 -20.58
N ARG A 57 -3.95 3.28 -20.01
CA ARG A 57 -5.37 3.33 -20.38
C ARG A 57 -5.55 3.43 -21.90
N LYS A 58 -4.69 4.21 -22.56
CA LYS A 58 -4.70 4.36 -24.01
C LYS A 58 -4.53 3.01 -24.74
N ARG A 59 -3.54 2.21 -24.33
CA ARG A 59 -3.36 0.86 -24.92
C ARG A 59 -4.56 -0.05 -24.66
N ARG A 60 -5.13 -0.01 -23.45
CA ARG A 60 -6.32 -0.80 -23.09
C ARG A 60 -7.51 -0.47 -23.98
N VAL A 61 -7.81 0.82 -24.18
CA VAL A 61 -8.90 1.25 -25.08
C VAL A 61 -8.59 0.89 -26.52
N GLY A 62 -7.33 1.02 -26.97
CA GLY A 62 -6.93 0.61 -28.32
C GLY A 62 -7.22 -0.87 -28.57
N VAL A 63 -6.79 -1.76 -27.66
CA VAL A 63 -7.06 -3.20 -27.74
C VAL A 63 -8.56 -3.49 -27.71
N LEU A 64 -9.32 -2.78 -26.86
CA LEU A 64 -10.77 -2.92 -26.81
C LEU A 64 -11.43 -2.56 -28.15
N LEU A 65 -11.02 -1.48 -28.79
CA LEU A 65 -11.53 -1.11 -30.12
C LEU A 65 -11.22 -2.17 -31.17
N ASP A 66 -10.00 -2.74 -31.14
CA ASP A 66 -9.58 -3.78 -32.08
C ASP A 66 -10.37 -5.09 -31.87
N ILE A 67 -10.75 -5.40 -30.63
CA ILE A 67 -11.63 -6.53 -30.31
C ILE A 67 -13.04 -6.29 -30.86
N LEU A 68 -13.61 -5.11 -30.59
CA LEU A 68 -14.96 -4.77 -31.04
C LEU A 68 -15.06 -4.72 -32.57
N GLN A 69 -14.01 -4.29 -33.27
CA GLN A 69 -13.96 -4.28 -34.73
C GLN A 69 -14.18 -5.68 -35.33
N ARG A 70 -13.69 -6.75 -34.68
CA ARG A 70 -13.90 -8.14 -35.12
C ARG A 70 -15.35 -8.59 -35.05
N THR A 71 -16.20 -7.85 -34.33
CA THR A 71 -17.64 -8.15 -34.19
C THR A 71 -18.51 -7.41 -35.20
N GLY A 72 -17.89 -6.74 -36.19
CA GLY A 72 -18.57 -6.13 -37.34
C GLY A 72 -19.52 -5.00 -36.95
N HIS A 73 -20.66 -4.90 -37.64
CA HIS A 73 -21.65 -3.84 -37.40
C HIS A 73 -22.22 -3.86 -35.98
N LYS A 74 -22.38 -5.05 -35.38
CA LYS A 74 -22.92 -5.20 -34.02
C LYS A 74 -22.03 -4.53 -32.97
N GLY A 75 -20.71 -4.72 -33.06
CA GLY A 75 -19.74 -4.06 -32.19
C GLY A 75 -19.77 -2.55 -32.34
N HIS A 76 -19.90 -2.07 -33.58
CA HIS A 76 -19.97 -0.65 -33.88
C HIS A 76 -21.17 0.01 -33.19
N VAL A 77 -22.37 -0.56 -33.36
CA VAL A 77 -23.60 -0.03 -32.74
C VAL A 77 -23.53 -0.09 -31.22
N ALA A 78 -23.12 -1.22 -30.65
CA ALA A 78 -22.98 -1.37 -29.19
C ALA A 78 -21.93 -0.40 -28.60
N PHE A 79 -20.84 -0.15 -29.32
CA PHE A 79 -19.85 0.83 -28.92
C PHE A 79 -20.42 2.25 -28.92
N LEU A 80 -21.14 2.65 -29.97
CA LEU A 80 -21.78 3.95 -30.05
C LEU A 80 -22.83 4.16 -28.95
N GLU A 81 -23.67 3.16 -28.66
CA GLU A 81 -24.61 3.21 -27.52
C GLU A 81 -23.88 3.38 -26.18
N SER A 82 -22.74 2.69 -25.99
CA SER A 82 -21.91 2.85 -24.79
C SER A 82 -21.34 4.27 -24.66
N LEU A 83 -20.94 4.88 -25.77
CA LEU A 83 -20.48 6.27 -25.79
C LEU A 83 -21.63 7.23 -25.48
N GLU A 84 -22.81 6.97 -26.01
CA GLU A 84 -24.01 7.78 -25.79
C GLU A 84 -24.42 7.79 -24.30
N LEU A 85 -24.26 6.65 -23.62
CA LEU A 85 -24.53 6.48 -22.19
C LEU A 85 -23.47 7.14 -21.29
N TYR A 86 -22.19 6.81 -21.51
CA TYR A 86 -21.12 7.15 -20.55
C TYR A 86 -20.31 8.39 -20.93
N TYR A 87 -20.35 8.79 -22.20
CA TYR A 87 -19.55 9.87 -22.79
C TYR A 87 -20.34 10.69 -23.84
N PRO A 88 -21.46 11.33 -23.48
CA PRO A 88 -22.38 11.97 -24.43
C PRO A 88 -21.70 13.04 -25.31
N GLN A 89 -20.72 13.77 -24.76
CA GLN A 89 -19.97 14.78 -25.51
C GLN A 89 -19.01 14.16 -26.53
N LEU A 90 -18.49 12.97 -26.25
CA LEU A 90 -17.62 12.23 -27.17
C LEU A 90 -18.45 11.60 -28.29
N TYR A 91 -19.62 11.04 -27.97
CA TYR A 91 -20.58 10.54 -28.95
C TYR A 91 -20.95 11.61 -29.98
N LYS A 92 -21.42 12.78 -29.52
CA LYS A 92 -21.79 13.90 -30.40
C LYS A 92 -20.65 14.33 -31.32
N LYS A 93 -19.41 14.26 -30.84
CA LYS A 93 -18.22 14.63 -31.61
C LYS A 93 -17.82 13.61 -32.68
N VAL A 94 -18.14 12.34 -32.46
CA VAL A 94 -17.82 11.22 -33.37
C VAL A 94 -18.92 11.06 -34.42
N THR A 95 -20.19 11.14 -34.02
CA THR A 95 -21.34 10.88 -34.90
C THR A 95 -21.97 12.14 -35.49
N GLY A 96 -21.71 13.32 -34.90
CA GLY A 96 -22.37 14.58 -35.25
C GLY A 96 -23.84 14.67 -34.81
N LYS A 97 -24.36 13.63 -34.11
CA LYS A 97 -25.77 13.53 -33.69
C LYS A 97 -25.91 13.80 -32.20
N GLU A 98 -27.09 14.26 -31.78
CA GLU A 98 -27.41 14.38 -30.36
C GLU A 98 -27.62 13.00 -29.71
N PRO A 99 -27.19 12.80 -28.44
CA PRO A 99 -27.48 11.59 -27.68
C PRO A 99 -28.99 11.40 -27.46
N SER A 100 -29.56 10.41 -28.13
CA SER A 100 -30.93 9.91 -28.00
C SER A 100 -31.10 8.87 -26.89
N ARG A 101 -30.03 8.15 -26.50
CA ARG A 101 -29.98 7.11 -25.46
C ARG A 101 -30.98 5.98 -25.66
N VAL A 102 -31.12 5.55 -26.91
CA VAL A 102 -31.97 4.42 -27.28
C VAL A 102 -31.11 3.16 -27.26
N PHE A 103 -31.34 2.28 -26.28
CA PHE A 103 -30.54 1.08 -26.08
C PHE A 103 -31.08 -0.12 -26.85
N SER A 104 -30.96 -0.09 -28.18
CA SER A 104 -31.45 -1.17 -29.04
C SER A 104 -30.69 -2.48 -28.82
N MET A 105 -29.36 -2.43 -28.69
CA MET A 105 -28.55 -3.66 -28.63
C MET A 105 -28.76 -4.47 -27.34
N ILE A 106 -28.88 -3.81 -26.18
CA ILE A 106 -29.10 -4.52 -24.92
C ILE A 106 -30.52 -5.10 -24.83
N ILE A 107 -31.51 -4.41 -25.41
CA ILE A 107 -32.89 -4.88 -25.48
C ILE A 107 -32.98 -6.06 -26.43
N ASP A 108 -32.33 -6.00 -27.60
CA ASP A 108 -32.27 -7.12 -28.54
C ASP A 108 -31.50 -8.33 -27.96
N ALA A 109 -30.45 -8.08 -27.18
CA ALA A 109 -29.62 -9.14 -26.61
C ALA A 109 -30.21 -9.78 -25.34
N SER A 110 -30.93 -9.02 -24.52
CA SER A 110 -31.35 -9.41 -23.16
C SER A 110 -32.78 -9.05 -22.77
N GLY A 111 -33.54 -8.38 -23.64
CA GLY A 111 -34.90 -7.91 -23.39
C GLY A 111 -34.96 -6.67 -22.48
N GLU A 112 -36.12 -6.03 -22.43
CA GLU A 112 -36.39 -4.87 -21.55
C GLU A 112 -36.24 -5.23 -20.06
N SER A 113 -36.58 -6.47 -19.69
CA SER A 113 -36.40 -6.99 -18.33
C SER A 113 -34.92 -7.11 -17.95
N GLY A 114 -34.06 -7.50 -18.90
CA GLY A 114 -32.60 -7.56 -18.72
C GLY A 114 -31.98 -6.19 -18.48
N LEU A 115 -32.38 -5.18 -19.26
CA LEU A 115 -31.97 -3.79 -19.05
C LEU A 115 -32.42 -3.25 -17.68
N THR A 116 -33.68 -3.51 -17.30
CA THR A 116 -34.24 -3.09 -16.00
C THR A 116 -33.47 -3.70 -14.83
N GLN A 117 -33.16 -4.99 -14.90
CA GLN A 117 -32.38 -5.67 -13.86
C GLN A 117 -30.96 -5.11 -13.74
N LEU A 118 -30.30 -4.82 -14.86
CA LEU A 118 -28.98 -4.20 -14.86
C LEU A 118 -29.01 -2.82 -14.20
N LEU A 119 -29.96 -1.97 -14.59
CA LEU A 119 -30.13 -0.64 -14.00
C LEU A 119 -30.43 -0.71 -12.50
N MET A 120 -31.32 -1.62 -12.06
CA MET A 120 -31.58 -1.81 -10.63
C MET A 120 -30.31 -2.24 -9.88
N SER A 121 -29.53 -3.17 -10.43
CA SER A 121 -28.29 -3.63 -9.80
C SER A 121 -27.28 -2.49 -9.65
N GLU A 122 -27.15 -1.62 -10.67
CA GLU A 122 -26.23 -0.48 -10.62
C GLU A 122 -26.72 0.63 -9.70
N VAL A 123 -28.03 0.90 -9.65
CA VAL A 123 -28.59 1.83 -8.66
C VAL A 123 -28.31 1.34 -7.24
N THR A 124 -28.47 0.04 -6.99
CA THR A 124 -28.20 -0.56 -5.67
C THR A 124 -26.71 -0.44 -5.29
N LYS A 125 -25.80 -0.71 -6.24
CA LYS A 125 -24.35 -0.54 -6.05
C LYS A 125 -24.00 0.93 -5.78
N LEU A 126 -24.58 1.87 -6.52
CA LEU A 126 -24.37 3.30 -6.31
C LEU A 126 -24.91 3.75 -4.96
N GLN A 127 -26.11 3.32 -4.56
CA GLN A 127 -26.66 3.59 -3.23
C GLN A 127 -25.74 3.08 -2.12
N LYS A 128 -25.23 1.85 -2.25
CA LYS A 128 -24.27 1.31 -1.27
C LYS A 128 -23.00 2.13 -1.21
N LYS A 129 -22.46 2.54 -2.37
CA LYS A 129 -21.25 3.36 -2.44
C LYS A 129 -21.45 4.75 -1.84
N VAL A 130 -22.63 5.36 -2.02
CA VAL A 130 -22.99 6.61 -1.37
C VAL A 130 -23.02 6.43 0.15
N GLN A 131 -23.67 5.38 0.66
CA GLN A 131 -23.70 5.10 2.10
C GLN A 131 -22.29 4.93 2.69
N ASP A 132 -21.43 4.17 2.02
CA ASP A 132 -20.05 3.92 2.48
C ASP A 132 -19.23 5.22 2.48
N LEU A 133 -19.37 6.05 1.44
CA LEU A 133 -18.72 7.36 1.37
C LEU A 133 -19.24 8.33 2.44
N THR A 134 -20.54 8.32 2.74
CA THR A 134 -21.13 9.12 3.81
C THR A 134 -20.59 8.71 5.17
N ALA A 135 -20.48 7.41 5.45
CA ALA A 135 -19.90 6.90 6.70
C ALA A 135 -18.40 7.24 6.83
N LEU A 136 -17.66 7.19 5.72
CA LEU A 136 -16.25 7.59 5.71
C LEU A 136 -16.09 9.09 5.95
N LEU A 137 -16.95 9.92 5.35
CA LEU A 137 -16.97 11.36 5.57
C LEU A 137 -17.26 11.70 7.03
N SER A 138 -18.29 11.08 7.63
CA SER A 138 -18.61 11.33 9.04
C SER A 138 -17.46 10.93 9.97
N SER A 139 -16.80 9.79 9.71
CA SER A 139 -15.61 9.38 10.46
C SER A 139 -14.46 10.39 10.34
N LYS A 140 -14.25 10.97 9.16
CA LYS A 140 -13.25 12.02 8.97
C LYS A 140 -13.62 13.32 9.69
N ASP A 141 -14.89 13.71 9.70
CA ASP A 141 -15.36 14.89 10.43
C ASP A 141 -15.16 14.74 11.94
N ASP A 142 -15.39 13.55 12.49
CA ASP A 142 -15.15 13.27 13.91
C ASP A 142 -13.66 13.33 14.26
N PHE A 143 -12.80 12.81 13.38
CA PHE A 143 -11.35 12.93 13.53
C PHE A 143 -10.89 14.40 13.50
N ILE A 144 -11.47 15.22 12.61
CA ILE A 144 -11.18 16.66 12.54
C ILE A 144 -11.60 17.36 13.83
N LYS A 145 -12.76 17.02 14.41
CA LYS A 145 -13.21 17.58 15.70
C LYS A 145 -12.23 17.22 16.81
N GLU A 146 -11.76 15.98 16.87
CA GLU A 146 -10.79 15.53 17.87
C GLU A 146 -9.45 16.29 17.75
N LEU A 147 -8.96 16.47 16.52
CA LEU A 147 -7.75 17.26 16.28
C LEU A 147 -7.90 18.72 16.70
N ARG A 148 -9.07 19.33 16.49
CA ARG A 148 -9.33 20.71 16.94
C ARG A 148 -9.28 20.84 18.46
N VAL A 149 -9.78 19.84 19.20
CA VAL A 149 -9.69 19.82 20.67
C VAL A 149 -8.23 19.70 21.12
N LYS A 150 -7.47 18.78 20.50
CA LYS A 150 -6.04 18.61 20.79
C LYS A 150 -5.23 19.87 20.52
N ASP A 151 -5.50 20.56 19.41
CA ASP A 151 -4.84 21.83 19.06
C ASP A 151 -5.16 22.94 20.06
N SER A 152 -6.43 23.06 20.48
CA SER A 152 -6.84 24.00 21.53
C SER A 152 -6.13 23.75 22.86
N LEU A 153 -6.01 22.48 23.27
CA LEU A 153 -5.29 22.11 24.49
C LEU A 153 -3.78 22.42 24.38
N LEU A 154 -3.16 22.10 23.24
CA LEU A 154 -1.76 22.41 22.97
C LEU A 154 -1.48 23.91 23.08
N ARG A 155 -2.36 24.74 22.53
CA ARG A 155 -2.27 26.21 22.61
C ARG A 155 -2.32 26.71 24.06
N LYS A 156 -3.24 26.18 24.87
CA LYS A 156 -3.30 26.52 26.32
C LYS A 156 -2.02 26.12 27.05
N HIS A 157 -1.43 24.97 26.73
CA HIS A 157 -0.15 24.56 27.30
C HIS A 157 0.99 25.49 26.87
N GLN A 158 1.05 25.89 25.60
CA GLN A 158 2.03 26.86 25.10
C GLN A 158 1.89 28.22 25.80
N GLU A 159 0.67 28.73 25.96
CA GLU A 159 0.42 29.97 26.72
C GLU A 159 0.90 29.86 28.17
N ARG A 160 0.65 28.73 28.84
CA ARG A 160 1.12 28.51 30.22
C ARG A 160 2.65 28.48 30.30
N VAL A 161 3.32 27.81 29.35
CA VAL A 161 4.78 27.79 29.29
C VAL A 161 5.34 29.18 29.03
N GLN A 162 4.70 29.97 28.17
CA GLN A 162 5.12 31.33 27.88
C GLN A 162 5.02 32.23 29.11
N ARG A 163 3.91 32.17 29.86
CA ARG A 163 3.76 32.89 31.13
C ARG A 163 4.82 32.51 32.14
N LEU A 164 5.07 31.21 32.33
CA LEU A 164 6.12 30.75 33.25
C LEU A 164 7.51 31.27 32.88
N LYS A 165 7.82 31.39 31.58
CA LYS A 165 9.09 31.99 31.13
C LYS A 165 9.16 33.47 31.49
N GLU A 166 8.09 34.22 31.24
CA GLU A 166 8.00 35.65 31.56
C GLU A 166 8.15 35.90 33.07
N ASP A 167 7.51 35.06 33.89
CA ASP A 167 7.63 35.10 35.35
C ASP A 167 9.06 34.78 35.80
N CYS A 168 9.70 33.75 35.24
CA CYS A 168 11.10 33.42 35.55
C CYS A 168 12.05 34.56 35.19
N GLU A 169 11.84 35.21 34.04
CA GLU A 169 12.62 36.39 33.64
C GLU A 169 12.38 37.58 34.56
N ALA A 170 11.14 37.80 35.00
CA ALA A 170 10.78 38.85 35.96
C ALA A 170 11.47 38.61 37.31
N CYS A 171 11.36 37.40 37.87
CA CYS A 171 12.07 37.01 39.09
C CYS A 171 13.60 37.13 38.93
N GLY A 172 14.14 36.80 37.75
CA GLY A 172 15.56 36.97 37.44
C GLY A 172 16.00 38.45 37.48
N ARG A 173 15.16 39.36 36.96
CA ARG A 173 15.40 40.81 37.05
C ARG A 173 15.33 41.31 38.49
N GLU A 174 14.36 40.85 39.27
CA GLU A 174 14.24 41.18 40.70
C GLU A 174 15.44 40.71 41.51
N LEU A 175 15.85 39.45 41.33
CA LEU A 175 17.02 38.90 41.99
C LEU A 175 18.28 39.72 41.70
N LYS A 176 18.44 40.19 40.45
CA LYS A 176 19.56 41.06 40.09
C LYS A 176 19.50 42.39 40.84
N ARG A 177 18.33 43.05 40.89
CA ARG A 177 18.15 44.30 41.66
C ARG A 177 18.50 44.11 43.13
N CYS A 178 18.00 43.05 43.77
CA CYS A 178 18.30 42.78 45.18
C CYS A 178 19.79 42.49 45.41
N LYS A 179 20.50 41.86 44.46
CA LYS A 179 21.94 41.67 44.54
C LYS A 179 22.70 42.99 44.46
N ASP A 180 22.30 43.86 43.54
CA ASP A 180 22.91 45.18 43.37
C ASP A 180 22.70 46.05 44.63
N GLU A 181 21.48 46.05 45.19
CA GLU A 181 21.17 46.74 46.45
C GLU A 181 21.95 46.19 47.66
N ASN A 182 22.09 44.86 47.76
CA ASN A 182 22.88 44.23 48.81
C ASN A 182 24.36 44.61 48.69
N TYR A 183 24.90 44.66 47.47
CA TYR A 183 26.26 45.12 47.22
C TYR A 183 26.44 46.58 47.66
N ASP A 184 25.51 47.46 47.32
CA ASP A 184 25.53 48.86 47.75
C ASP A 184 25.48 49.00 49.28
N LEU A 185 24.64 48.21 49.95
CA LEU A 185 24.57 48.18 51.42
C LEU A 185 25.87 47.70 52.04
N ALA A 186 26.48 46.63 51.51
CA ALA A 186 27.77 46.13 51.97
C ALA A 186 28.87 47.20 51.83
N MET A 187 28.89 47.93 50.71
CA MET A 187 29.83 49.05 50.50
C MET A 187 29.61 50.19 51.51
N ARG A 188 28.35 50.54 51.83
CA ARG A 188 28.04 51.55 52.84
C ARG A 188 28.45 51.10 54.24
N LEU A 189 28.20 49.84 54.60
CA LEU A 189 28.62 49.28 55.89
C LEU A 189 30.14 49.26 56.03
N ALA A 190 30.87 48.88 54.98
CA ALA A 190 32.33 48.93 54.97
C ALA A 190 32.83 50.36 55.24
N ARG A 191 32.29 51.35 54.54
CA ARG A 191 32.62 52.77 54.74
C ARG A 191 32.31 53.25 56.16
N GLN A 192 31.13 52.93 56.69
CA GLN A 192 30.77 53.29 58.07
C GLN A 192 31.67 52.62 59.10
N SER A 193 32.13 51.39 58.84
CA SER A 193 33.06 50.69 59.74
C SER A 193 34.44 51.35 59.77
N GLU A 194 34.92 51.84 58.63
CA GLU A 194 36.16 52.59 58.50
C GLU A 194 36.06 53.96 59.20
N GLU A 195 34.97 54.70 58.96
CA GLU A 195 34.69 55.98 59.62
C GLU A 195 34.57 55.82 61.14
N LYS A 196 33.90 54.76 61.61
CA LYS A 196 33.81 54.43 63.05
C LYS A 196 35.18 54.09 63.63
N GLY A 197 36.00 53.32 62.92
CA GLY A 197 37.38 53.02 63.30
C GLY A 197 38.20 54.30 63.46
N ALA A 198 38.12 55.21 62.49
CA ALA A 198 38.79 56.50 62.54
C ALA A 198 38.31 57.39 63.70
N ALA A 199 37.00 57.42 63.97
CA ALA A 199 36.43 58.16 65.09
C ALA A 199 36.87 57.60 66.46
N LEU A 200 36.94 56.27 66.60
CA LEU A 200 37.44 55.62 67.82
C LEU A 200 38.90 55.93 68.08
N MET A 201 39.73 55.97 67.04
CA MET A 201 41.14 56.40 67.17
C MET A 201 41.23 57.84 67.68
N ARG A 202 40.50 58.78 67.05
CA ARG A 202 40.45 60.18 67.51
C ARG A 202 39.95 60.33 68.95
N ASN A 203 38.95 59.55 69.36
CA ASN A 203 38.41 59.59 70.72
C ASN A 203 39.44 59.08 71.74
N ARG A 204 40.21 58.04 71.41
CA ARG A 204 41.30 57.55 72.25
C ARG A 204 42.42 58.58 72.39
N ASP A 205 42.74 59.30 71.32
CA ASP A 205 43.72 60.40 71.36
C ASP A 205 43.24 61.54 72.28
N LEU A 206 41.97 61.92 72.22
CA LEU A 206 41.37 62.94 73.09
C LEU A 206 41.26 62.49 74.56
N GLN A 207 40.96 61.21 74.82
CA GLN A 207 40.94 60.66 76.18
C GLN A 207 42.33 60.63 76.85
N LEU A 208 43.40 60.65 76.06
CA LEU A 208 44.76 60.83 76.57
C LEU A 208 45.05 62.29 76.94
N GLU A 209 44.27 63.26 76.46
CA GLU A 209 44.40 64.70 76.75
C GLU A 209 43.53 65.18 77.94
N GLU A 210 42.38 64.55 78.22
CA GLU A 210 41.44 65.04 79.25
C GLU A 210 41.35 64.14 80.49
N ALA A 211 42.08 64.52 81.55
CA ALA A 211 41.91 63.98 82.90
C ALA A 211 41.35 65.03 83.87
N ARG A 212 40.03 64.98 84.13
CA ARG A 212 39.32 65.12 85.43
C ARG A 212 37.88 65.64 85.26
N PRO A 213 36.87 65.05 85.93
CA PRO A 213 35.53 65.62 86.00
C PRO A 213 35.27 66.29 87.36
N ASP A 214 34.38 67.27 87.40
CA ASP A 214 33.71 67.70 88.64
C ASP A 214 32.20 67.85 88.41
N LYS A 215 31.41 67.43 89.39
CA LYS A 215 29.96 67.16 89.28
C LYS A 215 29.15 68.18 90.06
N GLY A 216 28.18 68.83 89.39
CA GLY A 216 27.07 69.52 90.04
C GLY A 216 26.20 70.30 89.04
N SER A 217 24.86 70.10 89.07
CA SER A 217 23.82 70.81 88.28
C SER A 217 23.62 70.31 86.82
N PRO A 218 22.44 70.53 86.18
CA PRO A 218 21.63 69.80 85.14
C PRO A 218 21.90 68.33 84.76
N TYR A 219 23.09 67.84 85.04
CA TYR A 219 23.64 66.56 84.69
C TYR A 219 22.83 65.37 85.19
N ILE A 220 22.26 65.46 86.39
CA ILE A 220 21.44 64.36 86.96
C ILE A 220 20.10 64.22 86.22
N GLN A 221 19.47 65.33 85.81
CA GLN A 221 18.23 65.30 85.02
C GLN A 221 18.47 64.77 83.61
N VAL A 222 19.55 65.22 82.96
CA VAL A 222 19.97 64.68 81.66
C VAL A 222 20.23 63.17 81.75
N LEU A 223 20.93 62.71 82.80
CA LEU A 223 21.15 61.27 83.01
C LEU A 223 19.84 60.50 83.23
N GLU A 224 18.85 61.06 83.93
CA GLU A 224 17.54 60.43 84.11
C GLU A 224 16.74 60.38 82.81
N GLU A 225 16.76 61.44 82.00
CA GLU A 225 16.16 61.45 80.66
C GLU A 225 16.84 60.45 79.73
N ASP A 226 18.17 60.38 79.74
CA ASP A 226 18.99 59.45 78.97
C ASP A 226 18.70 58.00 79.35
N TRP A 227 18.54 57.71 80.66
CA TRP A 227 18.12 56.39 81.12
C TRP A 227 16.72 56.01 80.63
N ARG A 228 15.76 56.94 80.68
CA ARG A 228 14.40 56.70 80.15
C ARG A 228 14.41 56.51 78.64
N GLN A 229 15.26 57.24 77.91
CA GLN A 229 15.43 57.09 76.46
C GLN A 229 16.05 55.72 76.12
N ALA A 230 17.14 55.34 76.79
CA ALA A 230 17.79 54.05 76.60
C ALA A 230 16.83 52.87 76.88
N LEU A 231 15.94 53.00 77.87
CA LEU A 231 14.92 51.98 78.14
C LEU A 231 13.89 51.88 77.01
N ARG A 232 13.43 53.01 76.45
CA ARG A 232 12.53 53.02 75.29
C ARG A 232 13.20 52.38 74.08
N ASP A 233 14.44 52.78 73.79
CA ASP A 233 15.22 52.25 72.68
C ASP A 233 15.43 50.73 72.84
N HIS A 234 15.70 50.24 74.05
CA HIS A 234 15.80 48.80 74.31
C HIS A 234 14.47 48.07 74.13
N GLN A 235 13.35 48.67 74.54
CA GLN A 235 12.01 48.10 74.32
C GLN A 235 11.68 48.03 72.83
N GLU A 236 11.99 49.07 72.07
CA GLU A 236 11.82 49.13 70.61
C GLU A 236 12.73 48.13 69.87
N GLN A 237 13.98 47.99 70.32
CA GLN A 237 14.89 46.96 69.81
C GLN A 237 14.35 45.56 70.10
N ALA A 238 13.80 45.32 71.29
CA ALA A 238 13.24 44.02 71.65
C ALA A 238 12.00 43.67 70.81
N THR A 239 11.11 44.64 70.55
CA THR A 239 9.94 44.44 69.68
C THR A 239 10.36 44.22 68.22
N ALA A 240 11.34 44.98 67.71
CA ALA A 240 11.88 44.80 66.37
C ALA A 240 12.56 43.42 66.20
N ILE A 241 13.32 42.96 67.20
CA ILE A 241 13.92 41.61 67.16
C ILE A 241 12.84 40.53 67.14
N PHE A 242 11.74 40.72 67.88
CA PHE A 242 10.63 39.78 67.89
C PHE A 242 9.94 39.68 66.52
N THR A 243 9.62 40.80 65.88
CA THR A 243 8.98 40.80 64.55
C THR A 243 9.91 40.21 63.50
N LEU A 244 11.18 40.62 63.46
CA LEU A 244 12.16 40.08 62.52
C LEU A 244 12.35 38.56 62.66
N ARG A 245 12.34 38.03 63.88
CA ARG A 245 12.40 36.58 64.11
C ARG A 245 11.13 35.86 63.66
N LYS A 246 9.97 36.50 63.75
CA LYS A 246 8.71 35.94 63.24
C LYS A 246 8.74 35.89 61.71
N ASP A 247 9.14 36.97 61.07
CA ASP A 247 9.18 37.11 59.62
C ASP A 247 10.26 36.17 59.02
N LEU A 248 11.41 36.02 59.66
CA LEU A 248 12.45 35.06 59.26
C LEU A 248 11.91 33.63 59.19
N ARG A 249 11.20 33.17 60.24
CA ARG A 249 10.61 31.83 60.27
C ARG A 249 9.55 31.65 59.18
N GLN A 250 8.75 32.68 58.91
CA GLN A 250 7.75 32.65 57.83
C GLN A 250 8.42 32.55 56.46
N SER A 251 9.49 33.33 56.23
CA SER A 251 10.27 33.28 54.99
C SER A 251 10.96 31.93 54.79
N GLU A 252 11.51 31.35 55.86
CA GLU A 252 12.12 30.01 55.85
C GLU A 252 11.09 28.93 55.49
N ALA A 253 9.89 28.98 56.05
CA ALA A 253 8.82 28.04 55.73
C ALA A 253 8.37 28.15 54.26
N LEU A 254 8.24 29.38 53.73
CA LEU A 254 7.94 29.61 52.32
C LEU A 254 9.06 29.09 51.41
N ARG A 255 10.32 29.33 51.79
CA ARG A 255 11.49 28.82 51.05
C ARG A 255 11.48 27.30 50.96
N THR A 256 11.17 26.60 52.05
CA THR A 256 11.07 25.13 52.05
C THR A 256 9.97 24.66 51.11
N ARG A 257 8.77 25.24 51.17
CA ARG A 257 7.65 24.91 50.27
C ARG A 257 8.02 25.13 48.79
N CYS A 258 8.60 26.28 48.47
CA CYS A 258 9.05 26.57 47.10
C CYS A 258 10.14 25.58 46.62
N SER A 259 11.01 25.11 47.53
CA SER A 259 12.02 24.10 47.18
C SER A 259 11.38 22.74 46.88
N GLU A 260 10.41 22.31 47.69
CA GLU A 260 9.66 21.07 47.49
C GLU A 260 8.88 21.10 46.17
N GLU A 261 8.16 22.19 45.90
CA GLU A 261 7.44 22.37 44.64
C GLU A 261 8.39 22.34 43.43
N ARG A 262 9.54 23.00 43.52
CA ARG A 262 10.58 22.96 42.47
C ARG A 262 11.05 21.53 42.23
N GLU A 263 11.34 20.76 43.27
CA GLU A 263 11.78 19.36 43.16
C GLU A 263 10.72 18.48 42.49
N VAL A 264 9.44 18.66 42.86
CA VAL A 264 8.32 17.95 42.22
C VAL A 264 8.22 18.30 40.73
N PHE A 265 8.33 19.59 40.37
CA PHE A 265 8.30 20.00 38.97
C PHE A 265 9.51 19.48 38.18
N GLU A 266 10.70 19.44 38.78
CA GLU A 266 11.89 18.87 38.16
C GLU A 266 11.71 17.37 37.88
N LEU A 267 11.15 16.62 38.83
CA LEU A 267 10.82 15.20 38.64
C LEU A 267 9.79 15.00 37.52
N GLN A 268 8.73 15.80 37.46
CA GLN A 268 7.74 15.75 36.39
C GLN A 268 8.36 16.07 35.02
N CYS A 269 9.23 17.07 34.94
CA CYS A 269 9.95 17.41 33.72
C CYS A 269 10.86 16.26 33.27
N LEU A 270 11.54 15.60 34.20
CA LEU A 270 12.38 14.43 33.90
C LEU A 270 11.55 13.25 33.40
N ALA A 271 10.40 12.97 34.01
CA ALA A 271 9.48 11.93 33.56
C ALA A 271 8.99 12.21 32.13
N LEU A 272 8.49 13.42 31.85
CA LEU A 272 8.03 13.82 30.52
C LEU A 272 9.14 13.71 29.45
N ARG A 273 10.38 14.12 29.77
CA ARG A 273 11.51 13.96 28.84
C ARG A 273 11.79 12.50 28.52
N LYS A 274 11.71 11.61 29.51
CA LYS A 274 11.87 10.15 29.30
C LYS A 274 10.75 9.61 28.43
N ASP A 275 9.51 10.01 28.68
CA ASP A 275 8.36 9.58 27.87
C ASP A 275 8.48 10.06 26.42
N CYS A 276 8.82 11.33 26.19
CA CYS A 276 9.06 11.86 24.85
C CYS A 276 10.16 11.08 24.13
N LYS A 277 11.25 10.72 24.83
CA LYS A 277 12.31 9.88 24.27
C LYS A 277 11.78 8.49 23.90
N MET A 278 11.04 7.83 24.79
CA MET A 278 10.46 6.52 24.48
C MET A 278 9.50 6.56 23.28
N TYR A 279 8.68 7.61 23.16
CA TYR A 279 7.80 7.77 22.00
C TYR A 279 8.59 7.99 20.71
N LYS A 280 9.65 8.80 20.76
CA LYS A 280 10.55 9.00 19.62
C LYS A 280 11.19 7.67 19.19
N ASP A 281 11.81 6.95 20.12
CA ASP A 281 12.46 5.67 19.85
C ASP A 281 11.46 4.63 19.29
N ARG A 282 10.20 4.64 19.79
CA ARG A 282 9.13 3.78 19.27
C ARG A 282 8.71 4.14 17.85
N ILE A 283 8.59 5.42 17.53
CA ILE A 283 8.27 5.88 16.18
C ILE A 283 9.39 5.49 15.22
N GLU A 284 10.65 5.71 15.60
CA GLU A 284 11.82 5.30 14.82
C GLU A 284 11.81 3.79 14.55
N ALA A 285 11.54 2.97 15.55
CA ALA A 285 11.42 1.51 15.38
C ALA A 285 10.29 1.11 14.42
N ILE A 286 9.14 1.79 14.46
CA ILE A 286 8.02 1.54 13.54
C ILE A 286 8.41 1.91 12.10
N LEU A 287 9.09 3.04 11.92
CA LEU A 287 9.55 3.49 10.60
C LEU A 287 10.54 2.50 9.99
N LEU A 288 11.50 1.99 10.77
CA LEU A 288 12.44 0.95 10.33
C LEU A 288 11.71 -0.33 9.91
N GLN A 289 10.71 -0.77 10.67
CA GLN A 289 9.90 -1.94 10.30
C GLN A 289 9.10 -1.72 9.01
N MET A 290 8.58 -0.51 8.78
CA MET A 290 7.89 -0.17 7.53
C MET A 290 8.84 -0.19 6.33
N GLU A 291 10.08 0.26 6.51
CA GLU A 291 11.12 0.21 5.48
C GLU A 291 11.52 -1.23 5.14
N GLU A 292 11.70 -2.10 6.14
CA GLU A 292 11.93 -3.54 5.92
C GLU A 292 10.82 -4.18 5.09
N VAL A 293 9.55 -3.93 5.44
CA VAL A 293 8.40 -4.46 4.70
C VAL A 293 8.33 -3.90 3.27
N ALA A 294 8.71 -2.64 3.08
CA ALA A 294 8.76 -2.04 1.74
C ALA A 294 9.83 -2.71 0.87
N ILE A 295 11.01 -2.98 1.45
CA ILE A 295 12.09 -3.71 0.77
C ILE A 295 11.64 -5.13 0.40
N GLU A 296 11.02 -5.87 1.32
CA GLU A 296 10.50 -7.22 1.05
C GLU A 296 9.44 -7.22 -0.06
N ARG A 297 8.54 -6.24 -0.06
CA ARG A 297 7.54 -6.05 -1.12
C ARG A 297 8.23 -5.81 -2.47
N ASP A 298 9.22 -4.94 -2.52
CA ASP A 298 9.89 -4.57 -3.77
C ASP A 298 10.71 -5.75 -4.32
N GLN A 299 11.33 -6.55 -3.45
CA GLN A 299 11.98 -7.81 -3.83
C GLN A 299 10.97 -8.82 -4.39
N ALA A 300 9.81 -8.99 -3.74
CA ALA A 300 8.76 -9.88 -4.23
C ALA A 300 8.24 -9.43 -5.60
N MET A 301 8.06 -8.13 -5.80
CA MET A 301 7.66 -7.56 -7.08
C MET A 301 8.71 -7.81 -8.18
N SER A 302 10.00 -7.55 -7.89
CA SER A 302 11.10 -7.82 -8.82
C SER A 302 11.13 -9.29 -9.22
N SER A 303 11.04 -10.22 -8.24
CA SER A 303 11.07 -11.66 -8.52
C SER A 303 9.89 -12.11 -9.41
N ARG A 304 8.71 -11.52 -9.20
CA ARG A 304 7.51 -11.80 -10.00
C ARG A 304 7.67 -11.26 -11.43
N GLU A 305 8.20 -10.04 -11.57
CA GLU A 305 8.49 -9.43 -12.88
C GLU A 305 9.52 -10.24 -13.66
N GLU A 306 10.55 -10.75 -13.01
CA GLU A 306 11.54 -11.66 -13.61
C GLU A 306 10.89 -12.94 -14.13
N LEU A 307 10.02 -13.59 -13.35
CA LEU A 307 9.29 -14.78 -13.78
C LEU A 307 8.35 -14.49 -14.97
N HIS A 308 7.63 -13.37 -14.94
CA HIS A 308 6.80 -12.96 -16.07
C HIS A 308 7.64 -12.69 -17.33
N ALA A 309 8.80 -12.05 -17.19
CA ALA A 309 9.71 -11.83 -18.30
C ALA A 309 10.24 -13.16 -18.87
N GLN A 310 10.57 -14.13 -18.03
CA GLN A 310 10.98 -15.47 -18.46
C GLN A 310 9.84 -16.20 -19.19
N TYR A 311 8.62 -16.13 -18.66
CA TYR A 311 7.45 -16.75 -19.29
C TYR A 311 7.15 -16.12 -20.67
N ALA A 312 7.23 -14.80 -20.78
CA ALA A 312 7.07 -14.09 -22.05
C ALA A 312 8.10 -14.54 -23.10
N ARG A 313 9.37 -14.71 -22.71
CA ARG A 313 10.42 -15.25 -23.60
C ARG A 313 10.10 -16.68 -24.02
N SER A 314 9.73 -17.56 -23.08
CA SER A 314 9.37 -18.94 -23.40
C SER A 314 8.18 -19.03 -24.35
N LEU A 315 7.19 -18.14 -24.22
CA LEU A 315 6.05 -18.08 -25.13
C LEU A 315 6.48 -17.66 -26.54
N GLN A 316 7.35 -16.65 -26.65
CA GLN A 316 7.93 -16.22 -27.94
C GLN A 316 8.70 -17.37 -28.60
N ASP A 317 9.50 -18.11 -27.84
CA ASP A 317 10.23 -19.27 -28.35
C ASP A 317 9.27 -20.37 -28.83
N LYS A 318 8.22 -20.68 -28.06
CA LYS A 318 7.18 -21.64 -28.46
C LYS A 318 6.47 -21.21 -29.75
N ASP A 319 6.14 -19.94 -29.89
CA ASP A 319 5.51 -19.42 -31.11
C ASP A 319 6.47 -19.44 -32.30
N GLY A 320 7.77 -19.20 -32.08
CA GLY A 320 8.82 -19.40 -33.07
C GLY A 320 8.91 -20.86 -33.54
N LEU A 321 8.89 -21.81 -32.61
CA LEU A 321 8.88 -23.25 -32.93
C LEU A 321 7.61 -23.66 -33.68
N ARG A 322 6.43 -23.17 -33.29
CA ARG A 322 5.16 -23.43 -34.00
C ARG A 322 5.18 -22.89 -35.44
N LYS A 323 5.81 -21.73 -35.67
CA LYS A 323 6.04 -21.23 -37.04
C LYS A 323 6.94 -22.17 -37.82
N ARG A 324 8.05 -22.62 -37.21
CA ARG A 324 8.98 -23.56 -37.85
C ARG A 324 8.34 -24.90 -38.20
N VAL A 325 7.48 -25.43 -37.34
CA VAL A 325 6.71 -26.66 -37.59
C VAL A 325 5.77 -26.47 -38.78
N ARG A 326 5.07 -25.33 -38.87
CA ARG A 326 4.22 -25.01 -40.01
C ARG A 326 5.02 -24.94 -41.32
N GLU A 327 6.13 -24.20 -41.32
CA GLU A 327 7.02 -24.11 -42.48
C GLU A 327 7.53 -25.49 -42.94
N LEU A 328 7.87 -26.39 -42.00
CA LEU A 328 8.32 -27.74 -42.33
C LEU A 328 7.17 -28.62 -42.83
N SER A 329 5.96 -28.44 -42.30
CA SER A 329 4.76 -29.17 -42.75
C SER A 329 4.41 -28.76 -44.18
N GLU A 330 4.41 -27.46 -44.47
CA GLU A 330 4.20 -26.93 -45.82
C GLU A 330 5.24 -27.50 -46.81
N ARG A 331 6.52 -27.54 -46.43
CA ARG A 331 7.57 -28.17 -47.26
C ARG A 331 7.38 -29.67 -47.45
N ALA A 332 6.89 -30.38 -46.43
CA ALA A 332 6.62 -31.81 -46.54
C ALA A 332 5.46 -32.06 -47.51
N ASP A 333 4.38 -31.27 -47.41
CA ASP A 333 3.23 -31.33 -48.31
C ASP A 333 3.64 -31.01 -49.77
N GLU A 334 4.49 -29.99 -49.97
CA GLU A 334 5.07 -29.66 -51.29
C GLU A 334 5.85 -30.83 -51.89
N LEU A 335 6.74 -31.46 -51.11
CA LEU A 335 7.50 -32.63 -51.55
C LEU A 335 6.59 -33.83 -51.83
N GLN A 336 5.57 -34.05 -51.01
CA GLN A 336 4.60 -35.11 -51.21
C GLN A 336 3.77 -34.91 -52.48
N LEU A 337 3.38 -33.67 -52.78
CA LEU A 337 2.72 -33.34 -54.05
C LEU A 337 3.65 -33.59 -55.26
N GLN A 338 4.93 -33.23 -55.14
CA GLN A 338 5.92 -33.51 -56.18
C GLN A 338 6.09 -35.02 -56.42
N LEU A 339 6.14 -35.81 -55.34
CA LEU A 339 6.19 -37.28 -55.44
C LEU A 339 4.98 -37.83 -56.19
N PHE A 340 3.75 -37.44 -55.82
CA PHE A 340 2.55 -37.88 -56.52
C PHE A 340 2.54 -37.49 -58.00
N GLN A 341 3.05 -36.30 -58.34
CA GLN A 341 3.18 -35.90 -59.75
C GLN A 341 4.20 -36.77 -60.50
N CYS A 342 5.34 -37.08 -59.89
CA CYS A 342 6.34 -37.97 -60.45
C CYS A 342 5.80 -39.40 -60.62
N GLU A 343 5.13 -39.95 -59.62
CA GLU A 343 4.48 -41.26 -59.67
C GLU A 343 3.39 -41.30 -60.74
N GLY A 344 2.55 -40.27 -60.84
CA GLY A 344 1.54 -40.16 -61.90
C GLY A 344 2.15 -40.12 -63.31
N ARG A 345 3.26 -39.39 -63.49
CA ARG A 345 4.01 -39.37 -64.76
C ARG A 345 4.62 -40.74 -65.07
N LEU A 346 5.15 -41.43 -64.07
CA LEU A 346 5.72 -42.78 -64.19
C LEU A 346 4.63 -43.78 -64.62
N LEU A 347 3.50 -43.82 -63.90
CA LEU A 347 2.35 -44.67 -64.21
C LEU A 347 1.81 -44.41 -65.63
N ALA A 348 1.72 -43.14 -66.03
CA ALA A 348 1.32 -42.79 -67.40
C ALA A 348 2.32 -43.29 -68.44
N ALA A 349 3.64 -43.24 -68.16
CA ALA A 349 4.66 -43.79 -69.04
C ALA A 349 4.60 -45.31 -69.11
N GLU A 350 4.43 -46.00 -67.98
CA GLU A 350 4.20 -47.45 -67.92
C GLU A 350 2.94 -47.85 -68.70
N GLY A 351 1.84 -47.11 -68.55
CA GLY A 351 0.60 -47.34 -69.29
C GLY A 351 0.80 -47.24 -70.80
N ARG A 352 1.50 -46.20 -71.28
CA ARG A 352 1.85 -46.06 -72.71
C ARG A 352 2.72 -47.21 -73.20
N LEU A 353 3.70 -47.66 -72.40
CA LEU A 353 4.54 -48.80 -72.74
C LEU A 353 3.72 -50.10 -72.85
N ARG A 354 2.81 -50.36 -71.90
CA ARG A 354 1.89 -51.52 -71.94
C ARG A 354 0.98 -51.46 -73.17
N GLN A 355 0.47 -50.28 -73.52
CA GLN A 355 -0.38 -50.09 -74.70
C GLN A 355 0.39 -50.36 -75.99
N GLN A 356 1.62 -49.85 -76.12
CA GLN A 356 2.50 -50.16 -77.25
C GLN A 356 2.87 -51.64 -77.32
N GLN A 357 3.06 -52.31 -76.18
CA GLN A 357 3.27 -53.77 -76.12
C GLN A 357 2.04 -54.54 -76.62
N LEU A 358 0.83 -54.12 -76.24
CA LEU A 358 -0.44 -54.70 -76.72
C LEU A 358 -0.65 -54.43 -78.22
N GLU A 359 -0.39 -53.22 -78.70
CA GLU A 359 -0.48 -52.89 -80.14
C GLU A 359 0.54 -53.69 -80.97
N MET A 360 1.74 -53.93 -80.43
CA MET A 360 2.75 -54.83 -81.03
C MET A 360 2.31 -56.30 -81.03
N LEU A 361 1.61 -56.74 -79.99
CA LEU A 361 1.02 -58.09 -79.89
C LEU A 361 -0.18 -58.27 -80.84
N VAL A 362 -0.99 -57.23 -81.03
CA VAL A 362 -2.14 -57.24 -81.95
C VAL A 362 -1.67 -57.18 -83.40
N LEU A 363 -0.61 -56.43 -83.72
CA LEU A 363 0.02 -56.43 -85.04
C LEU A 363 0.74 -57.73 -85.40
N SER A 364 0.91 -58.66 -84.45
CA SER A 364 1.45 -60.01 -84.69
C SER A 364 0.39 -61.11 -84.68
N SER A 365 -0.90 -60.76 -84.57
CA SER A 365 -2.04 -61.70 -84.51
C SER A 365 -2.90 -61.73 -85.78
N ASP A 366 -2.35 -61.37 -86.94
CA ASP A 366 -2.91 -61.78 -88.24
C ASP A 366 -2.09 -62.97 -88.75
N LEU A 367 -2.35 -64.17 -88.22
CA LEU A 367 -2.23 -65.46 -88.92
C LEU A 367 -2.66 -66.63 -88.01
N GLU A 368 -3.69 -67.31 -88.49
CA GLU A 368 -4.09 -68.71 -88.26
C GLU A 368 -5.09 -69.06 -87.13
N ASP A 369 -6.17 -69.66 -87.62
CA ASP A 369 -7.31 -70.33 -87.01
C ASP A 369 -6.94 -71.79 -86.69
N SER A 370 -7.22 -72.29 -85.48
CA SER A 370 -7.48 -73.72 -85.19
C SER A 370 -8.05 -73.92 -83.77
N SER A 371 -9.33 -74.28 -83.70
CA SER A 371 -10.02 -74.90 -82.54
C SER A 371 -9.66 -76.41 -82.42
N PRO A 372 -10.07 -77.23 -81.40
CA PRO A 372 -10.48 -77.01 -79.99
C PRO A 372 -9.76 -77.95 -78.97
N ARG A 373 -9.85 -77.68 -77.65
CA ARG A 373 -10.25 -78.61 -76.54
C ARG A 373 -9.66 -78.27 -75.17
N ASN A 374 -10.54 -78.46 -74.16
CA ASN A 374 -10.31 -79.00 -72.81
C ASN A 374 -10.19 -78.00 -71.62
N SER A 375 -11.30 -77.89 -70.86
CA SER A 375 -11.44 -77.95 -69.38
C SER A 375 -10.67 -76.93 -68.51
N GLN A 376 -11.21 -76.24 -67.50
CA GLN A 376 -12.34 -76.50 -66.60
C GLN A 376 -12.70 -75.22 -65.77
N GLU A 377 -13.99 -75.09 -65.44
CA GLU A 377 -14.63 -74.44 -64.24
C GLU A 377 -14.54 -72.89 -64.09
N LEU A 378 -15.57 -72.08 -64.39
CA LEU A 378 -16.87 -71.83 -63.69
C LEU A 378 -16.69 -71.53 -62.19
N SER A 379 -17.05 -70.38 -61.61
CA SER A 379 -18.35 -69.71 -61.73
C SER A 379 -18.31 -68.25 -61.21
N ILE A 380 -19.07 -67.35 -61.86
CA ILE A 380 -19.62 -66.10 -61.29
C ILE A 380 -20.94 -66.49 -60.55
N PRO A 381 -21.52 -65.68 -59.64
CA PRO A 381 -22.44 -64.63 -60.10
C PRO A 381 -22.40 -63.31 -59.30
N ARG A 382 -22.86 -62.28 -60.02
CA ARG A 382 -23.32 -60.96 -59.57
C ARG A 382 -24.50 -61.04 -58.59
N ASP A 383 -24.77 -59.88 -57.96
CA ASP A 383 -26.07 -59.22 -57.70
C ASP A 383 -26.07 -58.68 -56.25
N LEU A 384 -26.64 -57.53 -55.87
CA LEU A 384 -27.28 -56.37 -56.49
C LEU A 384 -27.42 -55.33 -55.34
N GLU A 385 -27.55 -54.06 -55.70
CA GLU A 385 -27.96 -52.93 -54.83
C GLU A 385 -29.34 -53.23 -54.18
N GLU A 386 -29.84 -52.62 -53.10
CA GLU A 386 -29.95 -51.20 -52.77
C GLU A 386 -30.61 -51.04 -51.36
N ASP A 387 -30.54 -49.81 -50.83
CA ASP A 387 -31.47 -49.13 -49.90
C ASP A 387 -31.36 -49.20 -48.35
N ALA A 388 -30.80 -48.10 -47.83
CA ALA A 388 -31.46 -47.05 -47.03
C ALA A 388 -32.10 -47.33 -45.63
N GLN A 389 -31.47 -46.68 -44.64
CA GLN A 389 -32.05 -45.72 -43.66
C GLN A 389 -32.48 -46.15 -42.21
N LEU A 390 -31.68 -45.62 -41.26
CA LEU A 390 -32.01 -44.83 -40.04
C LEU A 390 -31.84 -45.42 -38.60
N SER A 391 -31.22 -44.56 -37.77
CA SER A 391 -31.32 -44.37 -36.30
C SER A 391 -30.32 -45.12 -35.39
N ASP A 392 -29.75 -44.59 -34.30
CA ASP A 392 -29.38 -43.26 -33.75
C ASP A 392 -28.49 -43.55 -32.49
N LYS A 393 -27.61 -42.60 -32.14
CA LYS A 393 -26.76 -42.42 -30.92
C LYS A 393 -25.73 -43.47 -30.46
N GLY A 394 -24.53 -42.94 -30.16
CA GLY A 394 -23.84 -43.20 -28.87
C GLY A 394 -22.36 -43.60 -28.97
N GLY A 395 -21.46 -42.74 -28.46
CA GLY A 395 -20.01 -42.93 -28.43
C GLY A 395 -19.46 -43.84 -27.30
N PRO A 396 -18.11 -43.94 -27.17
CA PRO A 396 -17.33 -45.14 -26.80
C PRO A 396 -16.79 -45.11 -25.34
N PRO A 397 -16.01 -46.11 -24.85
CA PRO A 397 -14.55 -46.07 -25.00
C PRO A 397 -13.78 -47.43 -24.90
N ASP A 398 -12.45 -47.30 -24.94
CA ASP A 398 -11.41 -48.14 -24.32
C ASP A 398 -10.94 -49.48 -24.93
N ARG A 399 -9.63 -49.51 -25.19
CA ARG A 399 -8.84 -50.75 -25.25
C ARG A 399 -7.51 -50.57 -24.51
N GLU A 400 -7.45 -51.22 -23.35
CA GLU A 400 -6.28 -51.60 -22.55
C GLU A 400 -5.37 -52.58 -23.35
N SER A 401 -4.04 -52.42 -23.36
CA SER A 401 -3.02 -53.07 -22.48
C SER A 401 -2.05 -53.94 -23.32
N PRO A 402 -0.91 -54.46 -22.83
CA PRO A 402 0.00 -54.01 -21.75
C PRO A 402 1.54 -54.26 -22.03
N GLU A 403 2.36 -53.86 -21.04
CA GLU A 403 3.60 -54.52 -20.54
C GLU A 403 5.03 -54.24 -21.09
N GLN A 404 5.94 -54.16 -20.11
CA GLN A 404 7.37 -53.76 -20.02
C GLN A 404 8.33 -54.90 -20.51
N PRO A 405 9.68 -55.00 -20.26
CA PRO A 405 10.62 -54.19 -19.42
C PRO A 405 12.11 -54.01 -19.89
N PHE A 406 12.80 -53.05 -19.24
CA PHE A 406 14.21 -52.99 -18.79
C PHE A 406 15.41 -53.07 -19.77
N GLU A 407 16.35 -52.11 -19.66
CA GLU A 407 17.68 -52.30 -19.02
C GLU A 407 18.52 -51.01 -19.08
N ALA A 408 19.07 -50.59 -17.94
CA ALA A 408 20.04 -49.51 -17.82
C ALA A 408 21.33 -50.07 -17.19
N MET A 409 22.43 -50.02 -17.94
CA MET A 409 23.75 -50.45 -17.48
C MET A 409 24.61 -49.24 -17.06
N GLN A 410 25.34 -49.50 -15.98
CA GLN A 410 26.29 -48.71 -15.19
C GLN A 410 27.39 -48.02 -16.04
N LYS A 411 27.69 -46.73 -15.83
CA LYS A 411 28.70 -46.18 -14.87
C LYS A 411 30.09 -46.02 -15.52
N GLU A 412 30.51 -44.78 -15.77
CA GLU A 412 31.86 -44.37 -15.38
C GLU A 412 32.00 -42.85 -15.21
N ARG A 413 32.85 -42.53 -14.24
CA ARG A 413 33.10 -41.22 -13.64
C ARG A 413 34.33 -40.64 -14.33
N LEU A 414 34.39 -39.33 -14.58
CA LEU A 414 35.50 -38.45 -14.16
C LEU A 414 35.28 -36.99 -14.62
N SER A 415 35.79 -36.11 -13.78
CA SER A 415 35.65 -34.66 -13.62
C SER A 415 36.21 -33.79 -14.74
N LEU A 416 35.66 -32.57 -14.90
CA LEU A 416 36.37 -31.27 -14.97
C LEU A 416 35.34 -30.11 -15.05
N THR A 417 35.48 -29.10 -14.17
CA THR A 417 34.81 -27.77 -14.23
C THR A 417 35.70 -26.77 -15.01
N PRO A 418 35.30 -25.52 -15.39
CA PRO A 418 34.11 -24.76 -15.00
C PRO A 418 33.41 -23.93 -16.13
N ASN A 419 32.23 -23.40 -15.77
CA ASN A 419 31.50 -22.25 -16.33
C ASN A 419 30.70 -22.43 -17.64
N GLY A 420 29.40 -22.14 -17.50
CA GLY A 420 28.53 -21.77 -18.62
C GLY A 420 27.11 -22.28 -18.44
N ALA A 421 26.21 -21.38 -18.02
CA ALA A 421 24.78 -21.32 -18.30
C ALA A 421 23.98 -22.64 -18.45
N GLY A 422 22.99 -22.85 -17.58
CA GLY A 422 21.94 -23.82 -17.84
C GLY A 422 21.05 -24.09 -16.64
N LEU A 423 19.84 -23.53 -16.68
CA LEU A 423 18.73 -23.85 -15.79
C LEU A 423 18.38 -25.34 -15.91
N SER A 424 18.20 -26.03 -14.79
CA SER A 424 17.40 -27.26 -14.72
C SER A 424 16.44 -27.13 -13.56
N GLY A 425 15.15 -27.17 -13.89
CA GLY A 425 14.05 -27.10 -12.95
C GLY A 425 14.06 -28.30 -12.02
N GLY A 426 13.99 -28.03 -10.72
CA GLY A 426 13.64 -28.99 -9.70
C GLY A 426 12.93 -28.24 -8.59
N GLU A 427 11.77 -28.75 -8.16
CA GLU A 427 11.07 -28.25 -6.98
C GLU A 427 12.03 -28.09 -5.79
N PRO A 428 11.79 -27.13 -4.87
CA PRO A 428 12.67 -26.92 -3.74
C PRO A 428 12.67 -28.18 -2.85
N PRO A 429 13.84 -28.65 -2.39
CA PRO A 429 13.93 -29.87 -1.61
C PRO A 429 13.13 -29.74 -0.30
N GLU A 430 12.44 -30.81 0.12
CA GLU A 430 11.58 -30.87 1.33
C GLU A 430 12.21 -30.24 2.60
N LYS A 431 13.54 -30.20 2.68
CA LYS A 431 14.29 -29.54 3.75
C LYS A 431 14.03 -28.03 3.84
N GLU A 432 13.84 -27.31 2.73
CA GLU A 432 13.53 -25.88 2.74
C GLU A 432 12.08 -25.61 3.16
N ARG A 433 11.14 -26.45 2.72
CA ARG A 433 9.74 -26.38 3.17
C ARG A 433 9.60 -26.62 4.67
N ARG A 434 10.36 -27.57 5.24
CA ARG A 434 10.38 -27.83 6.69
C ARG A 434 11.00 -26.67 7.47
N ARG A 435 12.12 -26.09 6.99
CA ARG A 435 12.75 -24.91 7.60
C ARG A 435 11.84 -23.68 7.62
N LEU A 436 11.10 -23.46 6.53
CA LEU A 436 10.17 -22.34 6.44
C LEU A 436 8.99 -22.53 7.40
N LYS A 437 8.46 -23.75 7.51
CA LYS A 437 7.37 -24.11 8.44
C LYS A 437 7.79 -23.97 9.91
N GLU A 438 9.00 -24.40 10.27
CA GLU A 438 9.57 -24.20 11.61
C GLU A 438 9.79 -22.72 11.94
N SER A 439 10.18 -21.91 10.94
CA SER A 439 10.34 -20.46 11.11
C SER A 439 9.01 -19.78 11.45
N PHE A 440 7.93 -20.14 10.75
CA PHE A 440 6.59 -19.62 11.04
C PHE A 440 6.04 -20.08 12.39
N GLU A 441 6.27 -21.34 12.78
CA GLU A 441 5.86 -21.84 14.10
C GLU A 441 6.65 -21.18 15.24
N ASN A 442 7.95 -20.95 15.05
CA ASN A 442 8.78 -20.22 16.03
C ASN A 442 8.37 -18.75 16.14
N TYR A 443 7.99 -18.10 15.04
CA TYR A 443 7.45 -16.74 15.04
C TYR A 443 6.11 -16.68 15.81
N ARG A 444 5.23 -17.65 15.57
CA ARG A 444 3.92 -17.73 16.23
C ARG A 444 4.07 -17.98 17.74
N ARG A 445 4.98 -18.87 18.17
CA ARG A 445 5.32 -19.11 19.58
C ARG A 445 5.95 -17.87 20.26
N LYS A 446 6.89 -17.19 19.59
CA LYS A 446 7.49 -15.94 20.11
C LYS A 446 6.49 -14.79 20.23
N ARG A 447 5.46 -14.75 19.39
CA ARG A 447 4.36 -13.77 19.49
C ARG A 447 3.42 -14.10 20.65
N ALA A 448 3.11 -15.37 20.87
CA ALA A 448 2.28 -15.81 22.00
C ALA A 448 2.94 -15.53 23.35
N LEU A 449 4.26 -15.76 23.48
CA LEU A 449 5.01 -15.47 24.70
C LEU A 449 5.05 -13.96 25.02
N ARG A 450 5.14 -13.10 24.00
CA ARG A 450 5.07 -11.63 24.18
C ARG A 450 3.68 -11.15 24.58
N LYS A 451 2.62 -11.78 24.07
CA LYS A 451 1.23 -11.53 24.50
C LYS A 451 1.01 -11.91 25.97
N LEU A 452 1.59 -13.02 26.43
CA LEU A 452 1.50 -13.46 27.82
C LEU A 452 2.28 -12.54 28.77
N GLN A 453 3.47 -12.08 28.38
CA GLN A 453 4.27 -11.12 29.17
C GLN A 453 3.60 -9.74 29.29
N HIS A 454 2.89 -9.29 28.25
CA HIS A 454 2.10 -8.06 28.31
C HIS A 454 0.80 -8.21 29.11
N GLY A 455 0.16 -9.38 29.10
CA GLY A 455 -1.01 -9.66 29.93
C GLY A 455 -0.70 -9.74 31.43
N THR A 456 0.48 -10.24 31.79
CA THR A 456 0.88 -10.41 33.21
C THR A 456 1.30 -9.09 33.87
N ARG A 457 1.76 -8.10 33.09
CA ARG A 457 2.15 -6.76 33.60
C ARG A 457 0.98 -5.76 33.71
N GLN A 458 -0.22 -6.14 33.27
CA GLN A 458 -1.40 -5.26 33.28
C GLN A 458 -2.41 -5.63 34.38
N GLY A 459 -2.12 -6.64 35.21
CA GLY A 459 -3.05 -7.21 36.18
C GLY A 459 -2.83 -6.84 37.66
N GLU A 460 -1.81 -6.08 38.02
CA GLU A 460 -1.57 -5.61 39.40
C GLU A 460 -1.58 -4.08 39.44
N VAL A 461 -2.77 -3.49 39.49
CA VAL A 461 -2.97 -2.14 40.05
C VAL A 461 -4.23 -2.21 40.88
N ASP A 462 -4.05 -2.51 42.17
CA ASP A 462 -5.09 -2.42 43.19
C ASP A 462 -5.60 -0.98 43.26
N TRP A 463 -6.86 -0.80 42.85
CA TRP A 463 -7.62 0.41 43.11
C TRP A 463 -8.26 0.28 44.50
N GLU A 464 -7.48 0.49 45.56
CA GLU A 464 -8.07 0.71 46.88
C GLU A 464 -8.58 2.16 46.99
N ASN A 465 -9.90 2.24 47.07
CA ASN A 465 -10.65 3.43 47.43
C ASN A 465 -10.18 3.98 48.78
N THR A 466 -9.79 5.25 48.85
CA THR A 466 -9.84 5.99 50.12
C THR A 466 -10.67 7.25 49.93
N THR A 467 -11.91 7.12 50.36
CA THR A 467 -12.88 8.19 50.57
C THR A 467 -12.63 8.80 51.95
N GLY A 468 -12.58 10.14 52.03
CA GLY A 468 -12.53 10.91 53.28
C GLY A 468 -12.21 12.36 52.92
N SER A 469 -13.17 13.21 52.55
CA SER A 469 -14.14 13.87 53.43
C SER A 469 -13.47 14.50 54.66
N ASP A 470 -13.11 15.79 54.54
CA ASP A 470 -13.32 16.71 55.66
C ASP A 470 -13.64 18.11 55.11
N ASN A 471 -14.90 18.52 55.27
CA ASN A 471 -15.39 19.87 55.08
C ASN A 471 -15.45 20.51 56.47
N THR A 472 -14.81 21.65 56.67
CA THR A 472 -15.19 22.57 57.74
C THR A 472 -15.24 23.99 57.20
N ASP A 473 -16.39 24.34 56.63
CA ASP A 473 -16.92 25.69 56.67
C ASP A 473 -18.24 25.64 57.45
N THR A 474 -18.27 26.27 58.62
CA THR A 474 -19.49 26.66 59.32
C THR A 474 -19.37 28.14 59.67
N GLU A 475 -20.16 28.94 58.95
CA GLU A 475 -21.09 29.99 59.42
C GLU A 475 -20.62 30.94 60.54
N GLY A 476 -20.82 32.25 60.51
CA GLY A 476 -21.70 33.09 59.68
C GLY A 476 -21.93 34.43 60.39
N SER A 477 -22.65 35.32 59.70
CA SER A 477 -23.08 36.71 60.04
C SER A 477 -22.21 37.83 59.50
#